data_AF-A0A4Z2CBA6-F1
#
_entry.id   AF-A0A4Z2CBA6-F1
#
_cell.length_a   1.000
_cell.length_b   1.000
_cell.length_c   1.000
_cell.angle_alpha   90.00
_cell.angle_beta   90.00
_cell.angle_gamma   90.00
#
_symmetry.space_group_name_H-M   'P 1'
#
loop_
_entity.id
_entity.type
_entity.pdbx_description
1 polymer ?
#
loop_
_entity_poly.entity_id
_entity_poly.type
_entity_poly.pdbx_seq_one_letter_code
_entity_poly.pdbx_strand_id
1 'polypeptide(L)'
;MSGQPAVSIPDDRAFASFKAECLCEDGWTSTYSKHGITVWSQDVDNSVHKIKCRMVCKDVSADTMYDVLHDTEYRRNWDKNVIRDL
;
A
#
# COMPACT_ATOMS: atom_id res chain seq x y z
N MET A 1 17.01 -20.76 -12.87
CA MET A 1 15.63 -20.51 -12.41
C MET A 1 15.63 -20.64 -10.90
N SER A 2 15.71 -19.55 -10.15
CA SER A 2 15.55 -19.57 -8.70
C SER A 2 14.09 -19.90 -8.41
N GLY A 3 13.83 -21.03 -7.74
CA GLY A 3 12.49 -21.48 -7.42
C GLY A 3 11.73 -20.39 -6.66
N GLN A 4 10.46 -20.17 -7.02
CA GLN A 4 9.60 -19.30 -6.24
C GLN A 4 9.58 -19.80 -4.80
N PRO A 5 9.81 -18.91 -3.81
CA PRO A 5 9.73 -19.30 -2.41
C PRO A 5 8.34 -19.88 -2.12
N ALA A 6 8.30 -20.93 -1.30
CA ALA A 6 7.04 -21.51 -0.86
C ALA A 6 6.18 -20.42 -0.18
N VAL A 7 4.86 -20.52 -0.38
CA VAL A 7 3.90 -19.63 0.29
C VAL A 7 4.12 -19.70 1.79
N SER A 8 4.27 -18.54 2.42
CA SER A 8 4.55 -18.42 3.85
C SER A 8 3.69 -17.35 4.48
N ILE A 9 3.39 -17.54 5.77
CA ILE A 9 2.73 -16.54 6.60
C ILE A 9 3.79 -15.47 6.95
N PRO A 10 3.51 -14.17 6.74
CA PRO A 10 4.45 -13.11 7.09
C PRO A 10 4.82 -13.16 8.58
N ASP A 11 6.12 -13.14 8.87
CA ASP A 11 6.68 -13.03 10.21
C ASP A 11 7.00 -11.56 10.56
N ASP A 12 7.48 -11.32 11.79
CA ASP A 12 7.86 -9.97 12.26
C ASP A 12 8.88 -9.28 11.34
N ARG A 13 9.77 -10.06 10.71
CA ARG A 13 10.77 -9.52 9.78
C ARG A 13 10.12 -9.02 8.50
N ALA A 14 9.13 -9.73 7.98
CA ALA A 14 8.35 -9.29 6.82
C ALA A 14 7.66 -7.95 7.11
N PHE A 15 7.01 -7.82 8.26
CA PHE A 15 6.36 -6.56 8.67
C PHE A 15 7.37 -5.41 8.87
N ALA A 16 8.52 -5.68 9.51
CA ALA A 16 9.56 -4.68 9.71
C ALA A 16 10.14 -4.20 8.38
N SER A 17 10.38 -5.12 7.43
CA SER A 17 10.90 -4.80 6.10
C SER A 17 9.91 -3.97 5.28
N PHE A 18 8.62 -4.34 5.31
CA PHE A 18 7.57 -3.58 4.64
C PHE A 18 7.45 -2.15 5.20
N LYS A 19 7.46 -2.01 6.53
CA LYS A 19 7.46 -0.68 7.17
C LYS A 19 8.68 0.15 6.75
N ALA A 20 9.86 -0.45 6.70
CA ALA A 20 11.07 0.25 6.25
C ALA A 20 10.93 0.72 4.78
N GLU A 21 10.38 -0.11 3.89
CA GLU A 21 10.12 0.26 2.50
C GLU A 21 9.11 1.41 2.35
N CYS A 22 8.05 1.42 3.16
CA CYS A 22 7.10 2.54 3.21
C CYS A 22 7.79 3.85 3.61
N LEU A 23 8.70 3.80 4.59
CA LEU A 23 9.39 4.99 5.13
C LEU A 23 10.61 5.42 4.31
N CYS A 24 11.17 4.54 3.48
CA CYS A 24 12.34 4.82 2.66
C CYS A 24 12.03 5.81 1.53
N GLU A 25 12.82 6.86 1.38
CA GLU A 25 12.72 7.78 0.24
C GLU A 25 13.76 7.47 -0.85
N ASP A 26 14.81 6.72 -0.52
CA ASP A 26 15.89 6.39 -1.44
C ASP A 26 15.41 5.49 -2.58
N GLY A 27 15.77 5.86 -3.81
CA GLY A 27 15.37 5.15 -5.02
C GLY A 27 13.90 5.29 -5.39
N TRP A 28 13.16 6.19 -4.74
CA TRP A 28 11.79 6.55 -5.08
C TRP A 28 11.75 7.94 -5.73
N THR A 29 10.98 8.08 -6.82
CA THR A 29 10.75 9.37 -7.48
C THR A 29 9.36 9.86 -7.13
N SER A 30 9.25 11.04 -6.52
CA SER A 30 7.95 11.69 -6.26
C SER A 30 7.35 12.21 -7.57
N THR A 31 6.25 11.61 -8.02
CA THR A 31 5.56 11.97 -9.27
C THR A 31 4.38 12.92 -9.05
N TYR A 32 3.87 13.01 -7.82
CA TYR A 32 2.78 13.91 -7.46
C TYR A 32 2.88 14.33 -5.99
N SER A 33 2.64 15.61 -5.68
CA SER A 33 2.52 16.08 -4.30
C SER A 33 1.61 17.29 -4.20
N LYS A 34 0.37 17.10 -3.73
CA LYS A 34 -0.62 18.16 -3.50
C LYS A 34 -1.62 17.77 -2.40
N HIS A 35 -2.16 18.75 -1.69
CA HIS A 35 -3.23 18.57 -0.68
C HIS A 35 -2.93 17.50 0.40
N GLY A 36 -1.67 17.39 0.83
CA GLY A 36 -1.27 16.39 1.83
C GLY A 36 -1.23 14.94 1.32
N ILE A 37 -1.32 14.76 -0.01
CA ILE A 37 -1.13 13.49 -0.71
C ILE A 37 0.16 13.58 -1.51
N THR A 38 1.01 12.58 -1.36
CA THR A 38 2.23 12.42 -2.14
C THR A 38 2.26 11.03 -2.74
N VAL A 39 2.63 10.93 -4.02
CA VAL A 39 2.76 9.68 -4.77
C VAL A 39 4.20 9.56 -5.26
N TRP A 40 4.77 8.38 -5.05
CA TRP A 40 6.08 8.00 -5.52
C TRP A 40 6.00 6.78 -6.43
N SER A 41 6.92 6.72 -7.39
CA SER A 41 7.14 5.55 -8.24
C SER A 41 8.59 5.10 -8.15
N GLN A 42 8.79 3.79 -8.23
CA GLN A 42 10.11 3.17 -8.36
C GLN A 42 10.06 2.15 -9.50
N ASP A 43 11.01 2.27 -10.41
CA ASP A 43 11.17 1.34 -11.54
C ASP A 43 11.83 0.07 -11.02
N VAL A 44 11.12 -1.06 -11.07
CA VAL A 44 11.65 -2.37 -10.65
C VAL A 44 12.18 -3.12 -11.87
N ASP A 45 11.43 -3.09 -12.97
CA ASP A 45 11.82 -3.56 -14.29
C ASP A 45 11.14 -2.73 -15.40
N ASN A 46 11.39 -3.05 -16.67
CA ASN A 46 10.85 -2.30 -17.81
C ASN A 46 9.33 -2.45 -18.02
N SER A 47 8.64 -3.28 -17.21
CA SER A 47 7.22 -3.61 -17.36
C SER A 47 6.39 -3.34 -16.11
N VAL A 48 7.03 -3.23 -14.93
CA VAL A 48 6.36 -3.09 -13.64
C VAL A 48 7.02 -1.99 -12.81
N HIS A 49 6.17 -1.07 -12.35
CA HIS A 49 6.55 -0.01 -11.43
C HIS A 49 5.94 -0.29 -10.05
N LYS A 50 6.74 -0.12 -9.00
CA LYS A 50 6.23 -0.01 -7.63
C LYS A 50 5.65 1.38 -7.44
N ILE A 51 4.48 1.45 -6.83
CA ILE A 51 3.79 2.71 -6.51
C ILE A 51 3.61 2.80 -5.00
N LYS A 52 3.95 3.96 -4.44
CA LYS A 52 3.73 4.29 -3.03
C LYS A 52 2.90 5.57 -2.94
N CYS A 53 1.90 5.58 -2.06
CA CYS A 53 1.09 6.75 -1.78
C CYS A 53 1.09 7.02 -0.27
N ARG A 54 1.28 8.29 0.12
CA ARG A 54 1.19 8.75 1.50
C ARG A 54 0.17 9.87 1.56
N MET A 55 -0.77 9.73 2.48
CA MET A 55 -1.78 10.74 2.77
C MET A 55 -1.76 11.10 4.25
N VAL A 56 -2.01 12.37 4.55
CA VAL A 56 -2.19 12.85 5.94
C VAL A 56 -3.67 13.08 6.20
N CYS A 57 -4.29 12.18 6.97
CA CYS A 57 -5.68 12.32 7.42
C CYS A 57 -5.70 12.98 8.81
N LYS A 58 -6.03 14.27 8.89
CA LYS A 58 -5.99 15.03 10.16
C LYS A 58 -7.16 14.73 11.08
N ASP A 59 -8.32 14.42 10.51
CA ASP A 59 -9.59 14.35 11.23
C ASP A 59 -10.08 12.90 11.45
N VAL A 60 -9.21 11.91 11.19
CA VAL A 60 -9.51 10.49 11.32
C VAL A 60 -8.41 9.82 12.14
N SER A 61 -8.79 9.05 13.16
CA SER A 61 -7.84 8.32 13.98
C SER A 61 -7.22 7.14 13.23
N ALA A 62 -6.05 6.68 13.69
CA ALA A 62 -5.41 5.49 13.13
C ALA A 62 -6.28 4.23 13.29
N ASP A 63 -6.96 4.09 14.44
CA ASP A 63 -7.84 2.96 14.72
C ASP A 63 -9.02 2.91 13.74
N THR A 64 -9.70 4.05 13.53
CA THR A 64 -10.81 4.13 12.56
C THR A 64 -10.35 3.83 11.13
N MET A 65 -9.18 4.31 10.72
CA MET A 65 -8.62 3.98 9.40
C MET A 65 -8.33 2.47 9.29
N TYR A 66 -7.77 1.86 10.33
CA TYR A 66 -7.47 0.43 10.37
C TYR A 66 -8.75 -0.40 10.20
N ASP A 67 -9.80 -0.07 10.95
CA ASP A 67 -11.11 -0.76 10.88
C ASP A 67 -11.72 -0.66 9.47
N VAL A 68 -11.75 0.54 8.89
CA VAL A 68 -12.30 0.76 7.53
C VAL A 68 -11.56 -0.03 6.46
N LEU A 69 -10.23 -0.17 6.57
CA LEU A 69 -9.42 -0.92 5.61
C LEU A 69 -9.60 -2.44 5.73
N HIS A 70 -9.85 -2.95 6.94
CA HIS A 70 -10.00 -4.38 7.19
C HIS A 70 -11.45 -4.88 7.09
N ASP A 71 -12.44 -3.98 7.13
CA ASP A 71 -13.84 -4.32 6.93
C ASP A 71 -14.17 -4.55 5.45
N THR A 72 -14.11 -5.82 5.04
CA THR A 72 -14.43 -6.25 3.67
C THR A 72 -15.90 -6.04 3.30
N GLU A 73 -16.82 -6.03 4.27
CA GLU A 73 -18.23 -5.79 4.03
C GLU A 73 -18.49 -4.30 3.78
N TYR A 74 -17.95 -3.44 4.64
CA TYR A 74 -18.08 -1.99 4.53
C TYR A 74 -17.35 -1.43 3.30
N ARG A 75 -16.28 -2.09 2.83
CA ARG A 75 -15.57 -1.72 1.59
C ARG A 75 -16.50 -1.57 0.39
N ARG A 76 -17.58 -2.35 0.34
CA ARG A 76 -18.61 -2.29 -0.71
C ARG A 76 -19.37 -0.97 -0.77
N ASN A 77 -19.41 -0.22 0.33
CA ASN A 77 -20.14 1.04 0.41
C ASN A 77 -19.37 2.22 -0.19
N TRP A 78 -18.03 2.13 -0.25
CA TRP A 78 -17.19 3.27 -0.64
C TRP A 78 -16.24 2.98 -1.82
N ASP A 79 -15.81 1.73 -2.03
CA ASP A 79 -14.95 1.35 -3.15
C ASP A 79 -15.81 1.03 -4.39
N LYS A 80 -15.90 2.02 -5.29
CA LYS A 80 -16.70 1.94 -6.54
C LYS A 80 -16.23 0.84 -7.51
N ASN A 81 -15.03 0.30 -7.31
CA ASN A 81 -14.45 -0.71 -8.19
C ASN A 81 -14.57 -2.14 -7.64
N VAL A 82 -15.18 -2.33 -6.46
CA VAL A 82 -15.46 -3.67 -5.96
C VAL A 82 -16.52 -4.34 -6.84
N ILE A 83 -16.09 -5.33 -7.61
CA ILE A 83 -16.97 -6.19 -8.41
C ILE A 83 -17.37 -7.40 -7.55
N ARG A 84 -18.65 -7.78 -7.60
CA ARG A 84 -19.13 -9.03 -7.00
C ARG A 84 -18.94 -10.17 -7.99
N ASP A 85 -18.38 -11.28 -7.54
CA ASP A 85 -18.66 -12.57 -8.16
C ASP A 85 -20.17 -12.84 -7.98
N LEU A 86 -20.86 -13.09 -9.09
CA LEU A 86 -22.30 -13.43 -9.13
C LEU A 86 -22.55 -14.82 -8.54
#